data_AF-A0A9P1CQZ5-F1
#
_entry.id   AF-A0A9P1CQZ5-F1
#
_cell.length_a   1.000
_cell.length_b   1.000
_cell.length_c   1.000
_cell.angle_alpha   90.00
_cell.angle_beta   90.00
_cell.angle_gamma   90.00
#
_symmetry.space_group_name_H-M   'P 1'
#
loop_
_entity.id
_entity.type
_entity.pdbx_description
1 polymer ?
#
loop_
_entity_poly.entity_id
_entity_poly.type
_entity_poly.pdbx_seq_one_letter_code
_entity_poly.pdbx_strand_id
1 'polypeptide(L)'
;MDALNATLRRLCTPKRASGKLEVSAEIHRQWKQGGTQRQALLDILVKAGGNKDAFKKEIEHIQKKARRTKIHVTKGFYSKEKMRTELGWSAARIKGAVAYCCHPSRAKTHVRKDKYERNLREFWVDAATTGSAEEENEETFVDRTRGEGDAPSTIDLGLPPTDCPGTDDEAQEDSDESVEEDLQGDADGTSSKASKVRVKVPGKNDVEREVALEAVENVSSVMTQLLKVQTRMTGLLEKLAALDTEDAKQSATKIDGYSKSLMTLLKPVKSAEPKALPKSSAQPKVKAKATKGKSKASAKKEDDHEVPVQLLLATDLRQNGRRLVLQHRPLQVPFLEGLYSKKTKGNAKKNAPLIDLIAHLAKQLRDAFYNGMEVTIDGKLETIFLVPLGCKGDWPALAKVGTLQRHFGRQSAKDGAAGICHLCRADQDGFKNWHDVSFSNIESMHRDVPLPWTRDPALLSAVPLPDAYKASFFKSDLFHTLHKGLMMTYSDMEAKLRRALILWQCRKAGAVKMKGKDYEVQDGDVIEFRIRNARS
;
A
#
# COMPACT_ATOMS: atom_id res chain seq x y z
N MET A 1 -13.08 17.09 42.03
CA MET A 1 -12.68 16.30 40.84
C MET A 1 -13.85 15.93 39.93
N ASP A 2 -15.00 15.52 40.47
CA ASP A 2 -16.13 15.05 39.63
C ASP A 2 -16.72 16.12 38.70
N ALA A 3 -16.77 17.37 39.13
CA ALA A 3 -17.18 18.49 38.28
C ALA A 3 -16.26 18.68 37.06
N LEU A 4 -14.95 18.57 37.24
CA LEU A 4 -13.97 18.67 36.14
C LEU A 4 -14.05 17.46 35.20
N ASN A 5 -14.29 16.27 35.75
CA ASN A 5 -14.57 15.09 34.95
C ASN A 5 -15.83 15.26 34.08
N ALA A 6 -16.90 15.83 34.63
CA ALA A 6 -18.10 16.14 33.85
C ALA A 6 -17.83 17.16 32.73
N THR A 7 -17.01 18.18 33.01
CA THR A 7 -16.57 19.16 32.00
C THR A 7 -15.76 18.50 30.88
N LEU A 8 -14.78 17.66 31.22
CA LEU A 8 -13.98 16.93 30.22
C LEU A 8 -14.85 16.01 29.34
N ARG A 9 -15.83 15.32 29.93
CA ARG A 9 -16.79 14.49 29.19
C ARG A 9 -17.62 15.32 28.21
N ARG A 10 -18.10 16.50 28.62
CA ARG A 10 -18.86 17.41 27.75
C ARG A 10 -18.03 17.95 26.58
N LEU A 11 -16.76 18.27 26.84
CA LEU A 11 -15.82 18.72 25.79
C LEU A 11 -15.54 17.62 24.75
N CYS A 12 -15.39 16.37 25.20
CA CYS A 12 -15.02 15.26 24.32
C CYS A 12 -16.22 14.57 23.66
N THR A 13 -17.45 14.74 24.15
CA THR A 13 -18.63 14.11 23.56
C THR A 13 -19.17 14.96 22.41
N PRO A 14 -19.43 14.40 21.21
CA PRO A 14 -20.04 15.15 20.11
C PRO A 14 -21.36 15.78 20.53
N LYS A 15 -21.62 17.04 20.13
CA LYS A 15 -22.90 17.68 20.38
C LYS A 15 -24.02 16.94 19.64
N ARG A 16 -25.11 16.58 20.33
CA ARG A 16 -26.25 15.85 19.74
C ARG A 16 -26.85 16.54 18.51
N ALA A 17 -26.90 17.87 18.52
CA ALA A 17 -27.51 18.65 17.44
C ALA A 17 -26.64 18.72 16.17
N SER A 18 -25.32 18.83 16.30
CA SER A 18 -24.42 19.10 15.16
C SER A 18 -23.47 17.96 14.81
N GLY A 19 -23.30 16.98 15.70
CA GLY A 19 -22.27 15.94 15.60
C GLY A 19 -20.83 16.47 15.66
N LYS A 20 -20.61 17.79 15.78
CA LYS A 20 -19.27 18.38 15.84
C LYS A 20 -18.68 18.23 17.25
N LEU A 21 -17.40 17.88 17.28
CA LEU A 21 -16.57 17.83 18.48
C LEU A 21 -16.06 19.24 18.83
N GLU A 22 -16.01 19.59 20.13
CA GLU A 22 -15.41 20.85 20.58
C GLU A 22 -13.88 20.79 20.69
N VAL A 23 -13.33 19.57 20.68
CA VAL A 23 -11.89 19.27 20.72
C VAL A 23 -11.47 18.55 19.44
N SER A 24 -10.17 18.50 19.14
CA SER A 24 -9.67 17.78 17.97
C SER A 24 -10.00 16.27 18.04
N ALA A 25 -10.12 15.64 16.87
CA ALA A 25 -10.47 14.22 16.78
C ALA A 25 -9.48 13.30 17.53
N GLU A 26 -8.21 13.73 17.64
CA GLU A 26 -7.17 13.01 18.37
C GLU A 26 -7.42 13.03 19.89
N ILE A 27 -7.81 14.19 20.45
CA ILE A 27 -8.16 14.29 21.88
C ILE A 27 -9.37 13.42 22.19
N HIS A 28 -10.37 13.43 21.31
CA HIS A 28 -11.52 12.54 21.42
C HIS A 28 -11.10 11.07 21.37
N ARG A 29 -10.14 10.69 20.51
CA ARG A 29 -9.58 9.33 20.45
C ARG A 29 -8.89 8.94 21.76
N GLN A 30 -8.03 9.81 22.31
CA GLN A 30 -7.37 9.59 23.61
C GLN A 30 -8.38 9.46 24.75
N TRP A 31 -9.40 10.32 24.78
CA TRP A 31 -10.47 10.24 25.76
C TRP A 31 -11.30 8.95 25.64
N LYS A 32 -11.52 8.46 24.42
CA LYS A 32 -12.25 7.21 24.13
C LYS A 32 -11.44 5.96 24.50
N GLN A 33 -10.10 6.01 24.43
CA GLN A 33 -9.23 4.94 24.92
C GLN A 33 -9.36 4.74 26.44
N GLY A 34 -9.78 5.77 27.18
CA GLY A 34 -10.03 5.69 28.62
C GLY A 34 -8.74 5.52 29.44
N GLY A 35 -8.89 5.09 30.71
CA GLY A 35 -7.77 4.80 31.60
C GLY A 35 -6.81 5.97 31.81
N THR A 36 -5.51 5.69 31.69
CA THR A 36 -4.43 6.66 31.93
C THR A 36 -4.46 7.85 30.98
N GLN A 37 -4.91 7.68 29.74
CA GLN A 37 -5.04 8.77 28.76
C GLN A 37 -6.13 9.77 29.16
N ARG A 38 -7.25 9.27 29.69
CA ARG A 38 -8.32 10.14 30.20
C ARG A 38 -7.86 10.90 31.45
N GLN A 39 -7.08 10.26 32.32
CA GLN A 39 -6.51 10.91 33.50
C GLN A 39 -5.50 12.00 33.10
N ALA A 40 -4.63 11.75 32.13
CA ALA A 40 -3.69 12.75 31.63
C ALA A 40 -4.41 13.99 31.06
N LEU A 41 -5.49 13.80 30.32
CA LEU A 41 -6.34 14.92 29.86
C LEU A 41 -7.01 15.65 31.02
N LEU A 42 -7.45 14.92 32.05
CA LEU A 42 -8.03 15.54 33.26
C LEU A 42 -6.98 16.36 34.00
N ASP A 43 -5.75 15.88 34.13
CA ASP A 43 -4.67 16.59 34.81
C ASP A 43 -4.30 17.88 34.05
N ILE A 44 -4.33 17.88 32.71
CA ILE A 44 -4.17 19.09 31.90
C ILE A 44 -5.33 20.07 32.13
N LEU A 45 -6.57 19.58 32.23
CA LEU A 45 -7.74 20.41 32.52
C LEU A 45 -7.68 21.01 33.94
N VAL A 46 -7.17 20.24 34.91
CA VAL A 46 -6.92 20.69 36.28
C VAL A 46 -5.84 21.78 36.31
N LYS A 47 -4.73 21.58 35.58
CA LYS A 47 -3.68 22.61 35.41
C LYS A 47 -4.20 23.88 34.75
N ALA A 48 -5.14 23.74 33.82
CA ALA A 48 -5.83 24.87 33.19
C ALA A 48 -6.91 25.52 34.09
N GLY A 49 -7.04 25.12 35.36
CA GLY A 49 -8.02 25.67 36.30
C GLY A 49 -9.48 25.40 35.90
N GLY A 50 -9.73 24.38 35.06
CA GLY A 50 -11.05 24.10 34.50
C GLY A 50 -11.48 25.05 33.38
N ASN A 51 -10.62 25.98 32.94
CA ASN A 51 -10.90 26.87 31.81
C ASN A 51 -10.78 26.09 30.48
N LYS A 52 -11.89 26.05 29.72
CA LYS A 52 -12.01 25.28 28.47
C LYS A 52 -11.05 25.76 27.39
N ASP A 53 -10.85 27.07 27.28
CA ASP A 53 -10.04 27.66 26.21
C ASP A 53 -8.55 27.56 26.54
N ALA A 54 -8.18 27.73 27.80
CA ALA A 54 -6.83 27.44 28.28
C ALA A 54 -6.46 25.96 28.07
N PHE A 55 -7.40 25.04 28.34
CA PHE A 55 -7.22 23.60 28.08
C PHE A 55 -7.00 23.30 26.59
N LYS A 56 -7.80 23.90 25.69
CA LYS A 56 -7.64 23.73 24.24
C LYS A 56 -6.26 24.24 23.78
N LYS A 57 -5.86 25.42 24.24
CA LYS A 57 -4.57 26.03 23.90
C LYS A 57 -3.40 25.18 24.40
N GLU A 58 -3.47 24.67 25.63
CA GLU A 58 -2.42 23.84 26.23
C GLU A 58 -2.25 22.51 25.49
N ILE A 59 -3.34 21.85 25.12
CA ILE A 59 -3.25 20.57 24.38
C ILE A 59 -2.73 20.78 22.96
N GLU A 60 -3.18 21.82 22.26
CA GLU A 60 -2.64 22.16 20.94
C GLU A 60 -1.13 22.43 21.01
N HIS A 61 -0.66 23.06 22.09
CA HIS A 61 0.76 23.28 22.33
C HIS A 61 1.51 21.96 22.57
N ILE A 62 0.99 21.05 23.39
CA ILE A 62 1.60 19.73 23.64
C ILE A 62 1.68 18.91 22.34
N GLN A 63 0.69 18.98 21.45
CA GLN A 63 0.73 18.28 20.17
C GLN A 63 1.82 18.82 19.22
N LYS A 64 2.11 20.13 19.27
CA LYS A 64 3.21 20.73 18.51
C LYS A 64 4.59 20.32 19.05
N LYS A 65 4.71 20.02 20.35
CA LYS A 65 5.95 19.50 21.00
C LYS A 65 6.30 18.05 20.61
N ALA A 66 5.70 17.49 19.54
CA ALA A 66 6.08 16.18 19.04
C ALA A 66 7.48 16.22 18.42
N ARG A 67 8.39 15.41 18.99
CA ARG A 67 9.80 15.28 18.63
C ARG A 67 10.01 15.18 17.12
N ARG A 68 10.68 16.18 16.55
CA ARG A 68 11.23 16.12 15.19
C ARG A 68 12.63 15.53 15.27
N THR A 69 12.78 14.28 14.86
CA THR A 69 14.12 13.71 14.62
C THR A 69 14.64 14.24 13.29
N LYS A 70 15.61 15.16 13.32
CA LYS A 70 16.30 15.62 12.11
C LYS A 70 17.37 14.59 11.76
N ILE A 71 17.14 13.81 10.69
CA ILE A 71 18.14 12.89 10.16
C ILE A 71 18.87 13.61 9.02
N HIS A 72 20.14 13.95 9.24
CA HIS A 72 21.00 14.53 8.23
C HIS A 72 21.76 13.40 7.52
N VAL A 73 21.51 13.22 6.23
CA VAL A 73 22.23 12.23 5.41
C VAL A 73 23.13 12.97 4.44
N THR A 74 24.43 12.89 4.65
CA THR A 74 25.42 13.46 3.74
C THR A 74 25.60 12.50 2.56
N LYS A 75 25.27 12.96 1.35
CA LYS A 75 25.35 12.18 0.11
C LYS A 75 26.27 12.85 -0.88
N GLY A 76 27.01 12.06 -1.66
CA GLY A 76 27.92 12.59 -2.67
C GLY A 76 28.38 11.55 -3.67
N PHE A 77 29.01 12.03 -4.75
CA PHE A 77 29.69 11.20 -5.71
C PHE A 77 31.13 10.95 -5.24
N TYR A 78 31.50 9.68 -5.06
CA TYR A 78 32.85 9.30 -4.63
C TYR A 78 33.44 8.27 -5.58
N SER A 79 34.74 8.39 -5.87
CA SER A 79 35.51 7.34 -6.52
C SER A 79 35.79 6.20 -5.52
N LYS A 80 36.18 5.02 -6.02
CA LYS A 80 36.54 3.89 -5.13
C LYS A 80 37.72 4.24 -4.20
N GLU A 81 38.65 5.06 -4.68
CA GLU A 81 39.80 5.52 -3.91
C GLU A 81 39.36 6.51 -2.84
N LYS A 82 38.53 7.51 -3.19
CA LYS A 82 37.97 8.46 -2.20
C LYS A 82 37.11 7.78 -1.14
N MET A 83 36.33 6.75 -1.49
CA MET A 83 35.60 5.95 -0.48
C MET A 83 36.54 5.25 0.50
N ARG A 84 37.73 4.85 0.04
CA ARG A 84 38.72 4.20 0.90
C ARG A 84 39.46 5.22 1.76
N THR A 85 39.90 6.34 1.19
CA THR A 85 40.74 7.34 1.86
C THR A 85 39.92 8.32 2.69
N GLU A 86 38.90 8.96 2.11
CA GLU A 86 38.10 10.00 2.77
C GLU A 86 37.03 9.40 3.70
N LEU A 87 36.34 8.34 3.25
CA LEU A 87 35.26 7.72 4.04
C LEU A 87 35.73 6.56 4.93
N GLY A 88 36.97 6.08 4.76
CA GLY A 88 37.52 4.95 5.52
C GLY A 88 36.77 3.63 5.31
N TRP A 89 36.10 3.44 4.17
CA TRP A 89 35.29 2.24 3.95
C TRP A 89 36.15 1.01 3.66
N SER A 90 35.73 -0.13 4.21
CA SER A 90 36.35 -1.42 3.90
C SER A 90 36.12 -1.81 2.44
N ALA A 91 37.04 -2.59 1.87
CA ALA A 91 36.94 -3.06 0.47
C ALA A 91 35.63 -3.82 0.20
N ALA A 92 35.10 -4.54 1.20
CA ALA A 92 33.83 -5.25 1.11
C ALA A 92 32.64 -4.27 1.00
N ARG A 93 32.61 -3.19 1.80
CA ARG A 93 31.58 -2.17 1.75
C ARG A 93 31.61 -1.41 0.41
N ILE A 94 32.80 -1.06 -0.07
CA ILE A 94 32.98 -0.42 -1.39
C ILE A 94 32.44 -1.32 -2.49
N LYS A 95 32.73 -2.63 -2.46
CA LYS A 95 32.22 -3.59 -3.43
C LYS A 95 30.69 -3.66 -3.43
N GLY A 96 30.07 -3.66 -2.24
CA GLY A 96 28.62 -3.62 -2.09
C GLY A 96 27.99 -2.35 -2.65
N ALA A 97 28.55 -1.18 -2.30
CA ALA A 97 28.08 0.11 -2.80
C ALA A 97 28.20 0.23 -4.33
N VAL A 98 29.30 -0.24 -4.91
CA VAL A 98 29.51 -0.27 -6.36
C VAL A 98 28.52 -1.22 -7.03
N ALA A 99 28.27 -2.41 -6.47
CA ALA A 99 27.28 -3.34 -7.00
C ALA A 99 25.86 -2.74 -6.97
N TYR A 100 25.51 -2.06 -5.87
CA TYR A 100 24.24 -1.35 -5.74
C TYR A 100 24.06 -0.28 -6.83
N CYS A 101 25.08 0.56 -7.03
CA CYS A 101 25.05 1.67 -8.00
C CYS A 101 25.07 1.17 -9.46
N CYS A 102 25.79 0.09 -9.75
CA CYS A 102 25.90 -0.49 -11.09
C CYS A 102 24.67 -1.28 -11.55
N HIS A 103 23.62 -1.41 -10.73
CA HIS A 103 22.39 -2.08 -11.14
C HIS A 103 21.77 -1.35 -12.36
N PRO A 104 21.31 -2.06 -13.42
CA PRO A 104 20.85 -1.43 -14.67
C PRO A 104 19.79 -0.33 -14.49
N SER A 105 18.91 -0.50 -13.50
CA SER A 105 17.86 0.49 -13.19
C SER A 105 18.35 1.76 -12.48
N ARG A 106 19.54 1.72 -11.87
CA ARG A 106 20.10 2.82 -11.06
C ARG A 106 21.36 3.44 -11.67
N ALA A 107 22.03 2.73 -12.57
CA ALA A 107 23.28 3.15 -13.18
C ALA A 107 23.21 4.55 -13.80
N LYS A 108 22.06 4.94 -14.39
CA LYS A 108 21.86 6.26 -15.00
C LYS A 108 21.91 7.42 -14.00
N THR A 109 21.54 7.20 -12.74
CA THR A 109 21.47 8.25 -11.71
C THR A 109 22.56 8.14 -10.65
N HIS A 110 23.07 6.93 -10.40
CA HIS A 110 24.02 6.66 -9.31
C HIS A 110 25.46 6.46 -9.78
N VAL A 111 25.71 6.45 -11.08
CA VAL A 111 27.06 6.33 -11.64
C VAL A 111 27.27 7.47 -12.62
N ARG A 112 28.37 8.18 -12.46
CA ARG A 112 28.84 9.17 -13.44
C ARG A 112 30.33 8.97 -13.72
N LYS A 113 30.78 9.51 -14.85
CA LYS A 113 32.21 9.66 -15.12
C LYS A 113 32.64 11.04 -14.65
N ASP A 114 33.84 11.14 -14.10
CA ASP A 114 34.40 12.45 -13.76
C ASP A 114 34.55 13.31 -15.02
N LYS A 115 34.38 14.62 -14.86
CA LYS A 115 34.40 15.58 -15.98
C LYS A 115 35.80 15.72 -16.59
N TYR A 116 36.84 15.63 -15.77
CA TYR A 116 38.22 15.86 -16.15
C TYR A 116 38.97 14.54 -16.35
N GLU A 117 38.67 13.53 -15.54
CA GLU A 117 39.25 12.19 -15.64
C GLU A 117 38.24 11.19 -16.21
N ARG A 118 38.16 11.08 -17.54
CA ARG A 118 37.18 10.20 -18.23
C ARG A 118 37.22 8.72 -17.81
N ASN A 119 38.36 8.27 -17.28
CA ASN A 119 38.56 6.90 -16.81
C ASN A 119 38.07 6.69 -15.36
N LEU A 120 37.93 7.78 -14.59
CA LEU A 120 37.46 7.74 -13.22
C LEU A 120 35.92 7.67 -13.21
N ARG A 121 35.39 6.64 -12.53
CA ARG A 121 33.95 6.50 -12.29
C ARG A 121 33.65 6.85 -10.85
N GLU A 122 32.67 7.72 -10.67
CA GLU A 122 32.16 8.11 -9.36
C GLU A 122 30.79 7.49 -9.13
N PHE A 123 30.54 7.13 -7.88
CA PHE A 123 29.33 6.46 -7.44
C PHE A 123 28.63 7.31 -6.38
N TRP A 124 27.32 7.49 -6.53
CA TRP A 124 26.49 8.22 -5.57
C TRP A 124 26.27 7.36 -4.33
N VAL A 125 26.86 7.75 -3.21
CA VAL A 125 26.78 7.00 -1.95
C VAL A 125 26.44 7.91 -0.78
N ASP A 126 25.77 7.33 0.22
CA ASP A 126 25.48 7.98 1.49
C ASP A 126 26.75 7.87 2.37
N ALA A 127 27.49 8.97 2.50
CA ALA A 127 28.78 9.04 3.18
C ALA A 127 28.64 8.90 4.70
N ALA A 128 27.67 9.63 5.27
CA ALA A 128 27.35 9.61 6.68
C ALA A 128 25.85 9.80 6.88
N THR A 129 25.30 9.14 7.90
CA THR A 129 23.96 9.42 8.40
C THR A 129 24.12 9.85 9.84
N THR A 130 23.98 11.15 10.10
CA THR A 130 23.97 11.70 11.44
C THR A 130 22.52 11.99 11.81
N GLY A 131 22.11 11.58 13.00
CA GLY A 131 20.80 11.95 13.56
C GLY A 131 21.03 12.89 14.73
N SER A 132 20.50 14.10 14.67
CA SER A 132 20.33 14.91 15.88
C SER A 132 18.89 14.77 16.37
N ALA A 133 18.75 14.35 17.63
CA ALA A 133 17.50 14.41 18.34
C ALA A 133 17.49 15.74 19.12
N GLU A 134 17.14 16.81 18.42
CA GLU A 134 16.94 18.12 19.04
C GLU A 134 15.51 18.20 19.58
N GLU A 135 15.38 18.43 20.88
CA GLU A 135 14.10 18.74 21.53
C GLU A 135 13.86 20.25 21.41
N GLU A 136 13.50 20.72 20.21
CA GLU A 136 13.15 22.12 19.98
C GLU A 136 11.72 22.39 20.50
N ASN A 137 11.62 23.20 21.56
CA ASN A 137 10.37 23.81 22.02
C ASN A 137 10.07 25.05 21.17
N GLU A 138 9.48 24.86 19.99
CA GLU A 138 9.04 25.98 19.15
C GLU A 138 7.65 26.46 19.59
N GLU A 139 7.59 27.54 20.38
CA GLU A 139 6.35 28.24 20.72
C GLU A 139 5.87 29.09 19.54
N THR A 140 5.19 28.49 18.57
CA THR A 140 4.52 29.28 17.52
C THR A 140 3.22 29.89 18.05
N PHE A 141 3.29 31.18 18.40
CA PHE A 141 2.11 32.02 18.61
C PHE A 141 1.39 32.22 17.26
N VAL A 142 0.27 31.54 17.08
CA VAL A 142 -0.65 31.85 15.99
C VAL A 142 -1.80 32.62 16.61
N ASP A 143 -1.74 33.95 16.53
CA ASP A 143 -2.86 34.80 16.94
C ASP A 143 -3.96 34.69 15.88
N ARG A 144 -4.96 33.85 16.14
CA ARG A 144 -6.20 33.81 15.35
C ARG A 144 -7.18 34.78 15.98
N THR A 145 -7.01 36.07 15.69
CA THR A 145 -8.03 37.07 15.99
C THR A 145 -9.21 36.82 15.07
N ARG A 146 -10.19 36.04 15.54
CA ARG A 146 -11.45 35.81 14.85
C ARG A 146 -12.35 37.03 15.14
N GLY A 147 -12.36 38.00 14.24
CA GLY A 147 -13.34 39.07 14.26
C GLY A 147 -14.72 38.47 13.93
N GLU A 148 -15.51 38.16 14.95
CA GLU A 148 -16.96 37.99 14.81
C GLU A 148 -17.55 39.39 14.66
N GLY A 149 -17.63 39.84 13.40
CA GLY A 149 -18.50 40.94 13.03
C GLY A 149 -19.91 40.39 12.83
N ASP A 150 -20.82 40.74 13.74
CA ASP A 150 -22.26 40.64 13.52
C ASP A 150 -22.63 41.56 12.36
N ALA A 151 -22.81 40.99 11.17
CA ALA A 151 -23.49 41.65 10.07
C ALA A 151 -24.96 41.17 10.05
N PRO A 152 -25.95 42.05 10.28
CA PRO A 152 -27.35 41.68 10.20
C PRO A 152 -27.71 41.29 8.77
N SER A 153 -28.33 40.12 8.64
CA SER A 153 -28.79 39.53 7.39
C SER A 153 -30.02 40.25 6.86
N THR A 154 -29.85 41.24 5.98
CA THR A 154 -30.81 41.60 4.91
C THR A 154 -30.21 42.68 4.03
N ILE A 155 -29.60 42.27 2.91
CA ILE A 155 -29.41 43.16 1.77
C ILE A 155 -30.30 42.59 0.67
N ASP A 156 -31.47 43.22 0.55
CA ASP A 156 -32.43 43.04 -0.53
C ASP A 156 -31.86 43.74 -1.78
N LEU A 157 -31.25 42.97 -2.67
CA LEU A 157 -30.82 43.44 -3.98
C LEU A 157 -32.01 43.33 -4.93
N GLY A 158 -32.88 44.35 -4.89
CA GLY A 158 -34.05 44.49 -5.75
C GLY A 158 -33.70 44.45 -7.24
N LEU A 159 -33.66 43.24 -7.80
CA LEU A 159 -33.61 43.01 -9.23
C LEU A 159 -35.00 42.58 -9.71
N PRO A 160 -35.61 43.28 -10.68
CA PRO A 160 -36.91 42.90 -11.22
C PRO A 160 -36.80 41.60 -12.03
N PRO A 161 -37.88 40.78 -12.06
CA PRO A 161 -37.89 39.53 -12.82
C PRO A 161 -37.78 39.83 -14.31
N THR A 162 -36.77 39.25 -14.96
CA THR A 162 -36.61 39.33 -16.41
C THR A 162 -37.23 38.08 -17.01
N ASP A 163 -38.41 38.25 -17.61
CA ASP A 163 -39.03 37.29 -18.51
C ASP A 163 -38.21 37.23 -19.80
N CYS A 164 -37.75 36.03 -20.20
CA CYS A 164 -37.20 35.80 -21.53
C CYS A 164 -38.10 34.81 -22.28
N PRO A 165 -38.81 35.23 -23.34
CA PRO A 165 -39.51 34.35 -24.25
C PRO A 165 -38.54 33.72 -25.26
N GLY A 166 -38.96 32.61 -25.86
CA GLY A 166 -38.18 31.87 -26.83
C GLY A 166 -37.99 32.59 -28.17
N THR A 167 -37.00 32.11 -28.91
CA THR A 167 -36.84 32.31 -30.35
C THR A 167 -36.15 31.08 -30.91
N ASP A 168 -36.90 30.36 -31.74
CA ASP A 168 -36.37 29.58 -32.86
C ASP A 168 -35.53 30.50 -33.76
N ASP A 169 -34.40 30.01 -34.27
CA ASP A 169 -33.95 30.40 -35.61
C ASP A 169 -32.89 29.41 -36.14
N GLU A 170 -33.17 28.93 -37.34
CA GLU A 170 -32.27 28.16 -38.18
C GLU A 170 -31.20 29.08 -38.78
N ALA A 171 -29.98 28.56 -38.94
CA ALA A 171 -29.01 29.11 -39.88
C ALA A 171 -28.11 27.98 -40.41
N GLN A 172 -28.51 27.50 -41.57
CA GLN A 172 -27.71 26.93 -42.63
C GLN A 172 -26.60 27.91 -43.06
N GLU A 173 -25.36 27.45 -43.21
CA GLU A 173 -24.47 27.96 -44.26
C GLU A 173 -23.28 27.01 -44.51
N ASP A 174 -23.04 26.82 -45.81
CA ASP A 174 -22.07 25.96 -46.49
C ASP A 174 -20.65 26.55 -46.53
N SER A 175 -19.74 25.74 -47.10
CA SER A 175 -18.41 26.09 -47.68
C SER A 175 -17.27 26.29 -46.66
N ASP A 176 -16.02 25.85 -46.87
CA ASP A 176 -15.31 25.71 -48.13
C ASP A 176 -14.12 24.73 -48.02
N GLU A 177 -13.72 24.22 -49.19
CA GLU A 177 -12.56 23.40 -49.48
C GLU A 177 -11.21 24.07 -49.12
N SER A 178 -10.19 23.30 -48.75
CA SER A 178 -8.83 23.59 -49.23
C SER A 178 -7.86 22.40 -49.13
N VAL A 179 -7.53 21.88 -50.31
CA VAL A 179 -6.19 21.64 -50.85
C VAL A 179 -5.27 20.60 -50.16
N GLU A 180 -5.05 19.53 -50.93
CA GLU A 180 -3.92 18.60 -50.86
C GLU A 180 -2.60 19.29 -51.20
N GLU A 181 -1.53 18.98 -50.46
CA GLU A 181 -0.17 19.14 -50.98
C GLU A 181 0.65 17.88 -50.76
N ASP A 182 0.98 17.26 -51.89
CA ASP A 182 1.98 16.22 -52.10
C ASP A 182 3.37 16.69 -51.68
N LEU A 183 4.08 15.86 -50.90
CA LEU A 183 5.54 15.88 -50.85
C LEU A 183 6.07 14.46 -51.03
N GLN A 184 6.25 14.11 -52.31
CA GLN A 184 7.18 13.07 -52.75
C GLN A 184 8.62 13.53 -52.52
N GLY A 185 9.42 12.66 -51.90
CA GLY A 185 10.87 12.80 -51.76
C GLY A 185 11.51 11.43 -51.76
N ASP A 186 11.99 11.02 -52.93
CA ASP A 186 12.72 9.78 -53.18
C ASP A 186 14.14 9.77 -52.59
N ALA A 187 14.56 8.55 -52.25
CA ALA A 187 15.90 7.96 -52.32
C ALA A 187 17.11 8.67 -51.63
N ASP A 188 17.76 8.00 -50.67
CA ASP A 188 18.92 7.14 -50.96
C ASP A 188 19.39 6.38 -49.69
N GLY A 189 19.93 5.18 -49.91
CA GLY A 189 20.22 4.20 -48.87
C GLY A 189 21.55 4.40 -48.13
N THR A 190 21.69 3.68 -47.02
CA THR A 190 22.94 3.01 -46.62
C THR A 190 22.68 2.04 -45.47
N SER A 191 22.94 0.76 -45.73
CA SER A 191 22.83 -0.32 -44.75
C SER A 191 23.90 -0.19 -43.66
N SER A 192 23.52 -0.24 -42.39
CA SER A 192 24.44 -0.50 -41.28
C SER A 192 24.04 -1.77 -40.54
N LYS A 193 24.98 -2.73 -40.54
CA LYS A 193 24.87 -4.05 -39.91
C LYS A 193 24.72 -3.91 -38.39
N ALA A 194 23.55 -4.26 -37.86
CA ALA A 194 23.31 -4.34 -36.43
C ALA A 194 23.85 -5.66 -35.85
N SER A 195 24.93 -5.58 -35.10
CA SER A 195 25.54 -6.67 -34.34
C SER A 195 24.60 -7.14 -33.22
N LYS A 196 24.09 -8.37 -33.35
CA LYS A 196 23.20 -9.03 -32.39
C LYS A 196 23.97 -9.41 -31.11
N VAL A 197 24.02 -8.50 -30.13
CA VAL A 197 24.61 -8.75 -28.81
C VAL A 197 23.70 -9.71 -28.03
N ARG A 198 24.14 -10.97 -27.92
CA ARG A 198 23.46 -12.03 -27.17
C ARG A 198 23.65 -11.80 -25.68
N VAL A 199 22.60 -11.32 -25.00
CA VAL A 199 22.59 -11.16 -23.53
C VAL A 199 22.72 -12.53 -22.88
N LYS A 200 23.75 -12.71 -22.07
CA LYS A 200 24.05 -13.95 -21.32
C LYS A 200 23.05 -14.05 -20.17
N VAL A 201 22.23 -15.10 -20.16
CA VAL A 201 21.30 -15.40 -19.06
C VAL A 201 22.14 -15.73 -17.81
N PRO A 202 21.85 -15.14 -16.63
CA PRO A 202 22.59 -15.40 -15.41
C PRO A 202 22.51 -16.88 -15.02
N GLY A 203 23.63 -17.43 -14.56
CA GLY A 203 23.72 -18.84 -14.19
C GLY A 203 22.93 -19.13 -12.92
N LYS A 204 22.50 -20.39 -12.74
CA LYS A 204 21.76 -20.86 -11.56
C LYS A 204 22.41 -20.45 -10.21
N ASN A 205 23.74 -20.37 -10.19
CA ASN A 205 24.51 -19.97 -9.00
C ASN A 205 24.38 -18.47 -8.66
N ASP A 206 24.08 -17.60 -9.64
CA ASP A 206 23.85 -16.18 -9.39
C ASP A 206 22.48 -15.95 -8.73
N VAL A 207 21.47 -16.76 -9.11
CA VAL A 207 20.13 -16.75 -8.50
C VAL A 207 20.19 -17.22 -7.05
N GLU A 208 20.92 -18.29 -6.76
CA GLU A 208 21.10 -18.79 -5.38
C GLU A 208 21.85 -17.78 -4.50
N ARG A 209 22.83 -17.06 -5.08
CA ARG A 209 23.55 -15.99 -4.40
C ARG A 209 22.68 -14.77 -4.13
N GLU A 210 21.78 -14.41 -5.04
CA GLU A 210 20.82 -13.32 -4.87
C GLU A 210 19.79 -13.65 -3.78
N VAL A 211 19.27 -14.88 -3.74
CA VAL A 211 18.38 -15.37 -2.67
C VAL A 211 19.09 -15.35 -1.30
N ALA A 212 20.36 -15.73 -1.24
CA ALA A 212 21.14 -15.66 -0.01
C ALA A 212 21.36 -14.21 0.47
N LEU A 213 21.54 -13.26 -0.44
CA LEU A 213 21.69 -11.84 -0.10
C LEU A 213 20.37 -11.20 0.35
N GLU A 214 19.25 -11.53 -0.29
CA GLU A 214 17.92 -11.11 0.16
C GLU A 214 17.58 -11.67 1.56
N ALA A 215 18.02 -12.89 1.86
CA ALA A 215 17.86 -13.48 3.20
C ALA A 215 18.66 -12.69 4.26
N VAL A 216 19.85 -12.19 3.92
CA VAL A 216 20.68 -11.35 4.81
C VAL A 216 20.05 -9.97 5.01
N GLU A 217 19.47 -9.35 3.97
CA GLU A 217 18.80 -8.05 4.08
C GLU A 217 17.55 -8.11 4.99
N ASN A 218 16.85 -9.25 5.01
CA ASN A 218 15.70 -9.49 5.88
C ASN A 218 16.04 -9.63 7.38
N VAL A 219 17.30 -9.88 7.74
CA VAL A 219 17.74 -10.03 9.15
C VAL A 219 17.42 -8.78 9.96
N SER A 220 17.56 -7.59 9.37
CA SER A 220 17.27 -6.31 10.02
C SER A 220 15.78 -6.16 10.40
N SER A 221 14.87 -6.57 9.50
CA SER A 221 13.44 -6.55 9.73
C SER A 221 13.03 -7.59 10.78
N VAL A 222 13.61 -8.79 10.72
CA VAL A 222 13.35 -9.87 11.69
C VAL A 222 13.81 -9.45 13.08
N MET A 223 15.01 -8.88 13.22
CA MET A 223 15.52 -8.33 14.49
C MET A 223 14.61 -7.23 15.04
N THR A 224 14.12 -6.32 14.18
CA THR A 224 13.18 -5.26 14.60
C THR A 224 11.87 -5.83 15.12
N GLN A 225 11.33 -6.89 14.49
CA GLN A 225 10.12 -7.56 14.96
C GLN A 225 10.35 -8.31 16.28
N LEU A 226 11.49 -8.99 16.43
CA LEU A 226 11.91 -9.66 17.67
C LEU A 226 11.99 -8.68 18.84
N LEU A 227 12.61 -7.52 18.64
CA LEU A 227 12.69 -6.48 19.67
C LEU A 227 11.29 -5.94 20.06
N LYS A 228 10.39 -5.76 19.09
CA LYS A 228 8.99 -5.36 19.37
C LYS A 228 8.22 -6.40 20.18
N VAL A 229 8.43 -7.69 19.89
CA VAL A 229 7.84 -8.80 20.67
C VAL A 229 8.39 -8.79 22.09
N GLN A 230 9.70 -8.62 22.24
CA GLN A 230 10.36 -8.51 23.54
C GLN A 230 9.78 -7.37 24.39
N THR A 231 9.68 -6.15 23.84
CA THR A 231 9.10 -5.01 24.57
C THR A 231 7.65 -5.28 25.02
N ARG A 232 6.85 -5.96 24.18
CA ARG A 232 5.46 -6.31 24.54
C ARG A 232 5.40 -7.37 25.63
N MET A 233 6.29 -8.36 25.60
CA MET A 233 6.36 -9.39 26.64
C MET A 233 6.77 -8.79 27.99
N THR A 234 7.76 -7.89 28.01
CA THR A 234 8.14 -7.16 29.23
C THR A 234 6.98 -6.35 29.80
N GLY A 235 6.27 -5.59 28.96
CA GLY A 235 5.10 -4.82 29.40
C GLY A 235 3.91 -5.68 29.87
N LEU A 236 3.80 -6.93 29.40
CA LEU A 236 2.81 -7.89 29.92
C LEU A 236 3.23 -8.44 31.28
N LEU A 237 4.50 -8.75 31.48
CA LEU A 237 5.03 -9.20 32.77
C LEU A 237 4.81 -8.14 33.86
N GLU A 238 5.06 -6.87 33.57
CA GLU A 238 4.80 -5.76 34.50
C GLU A 238 3.31 -5.66 34.87
N LYS A 239 2.40 -5.81 33.90
CA LYS A 239 0.95 -5.78 34.15
C LYS A 239 0.47 -6.99 34.94
N LEU A 240 1.03 -8.17 34.68
CA LEU A 240 0.70 -9.38 35.44
C LEU A 240 1.21 -9.30 36.87
N ALA A 241 2.40 -8.73 37.07
CA ALA A 241 2.94 -8.48 38.41
C ALA A 241 2.05 -7.54 39.24
N ALA A 242 1.38 -6.58 38.61
CA ALA A 242 0.47 -5.65 39.28
C ALA A 242 -0.87 -6.27 39.73
N LEU A 243 -1.25 -7.45 39.20
CA LEU A 243 -2.55 -8.07 39.48
C LEU A 243 -2.56 -8.98 40.73
N ASP A 244 -1.39 -9.35 41.27
CA ASP A 244 -1.18 -10.22 42.46
C ASP A 244 -2.20 -11.37 42.66
N THR A 245 -2.59 -12.02 41.55
CA THR A 245 -3.44 -13.22 41.57
C THR A 245 -2.60 -14.44 41.20
N GLU A 246 -2.97 -15.61 41.70
CA GLU A 246 -2.26 -16.86 41.39
C GLU A 246 -2.26 -17.19 39.88
N ASP A 247 -3.38 -16.92 39.19
CA ASP A 247 -3.47 -17.09 37.73
C ASP A 247 -2.53 -16.13 36.98
N ALA A 248 -2.36 -14.91 37.49
CA ALA A 248 -1.42 -13.93 36.92
C ALA A 248 0.03 -14.37 37.13
N LYS A 249 0.37 -14.94 38.30
CA LYS A 249 1.69 -15.51 38.58
C LYS A 249 2.00 -16.68 37.65
N GLN A 250 1.07 -17.62 37.47
CA GLN A 250 1.24 -18.74 36.52
C GLN A 250 1.43 -18.25 35.07
N SER A 251 0.65 -17.26 34.65
CA SER A 251 0.76 -16.66 33.33
C SER A 251 2.10 -15.93 33.14
N ALA A 252 2.59 -15.25 34.18
CA ALA A 252 3.88 -14.58 34.17
C ALA A 252 5.03 -15.58 34.02
N THR A 253 5.00 -16.72 34.73
CA THR A 253 6.02 -17.78 34.58
C THR A 253 6.06 -18.34 33.15
N LYS A 254 4.90 -18.53 32.51
CA LYS A 254 4.83 -18.99 31.11
C LYS A 254 5.43 -17.96 30.14
N ILE A 255 5.08 -16.68 30.30
CA ILE A 255 5.61 -15.59 29.45
C ILE A 255 7.12 -15.42 29.65
N ASP A 256 7.62 -15.54 30.88
CA ASP A 256 9.05 -15.51 31.18
C ASP A 256 9.80 -16.68 30.52
N GLY A 257 9.22 -17.89 30.52
CA GLY A 257 9.73 -19.04 29.80
C GLY A 257 9.89 -18.78 28.30
N TYR A 258 8.86 -18.23 27.66
CA TYR A 258 8.93 -17.84 26.23
C TYR A 258 9.98 -16.75 25.98
N SER A 259 10.12 -15.78 26.89
CA SER A 259 11.12 -14.71 26.80
C SER A 259 12.55 -15.28 26.82
N LYS A 260 12.82 -16.23 27.72
CA LYS A 260 14.12 -16.92 27.82
C LYS A 260 14.43 -17.76 26.58
N SER A 261 13.44 -18.46 26.02
CA SER A 261 13.61 -19.19 24.75
C SER A 261 13.92 -18.23 23.60
N LEU A 262 13.23 -17.09 23.53
CA LEU A 262 13.47 -16.04 22.53
C LEU A 262 14.90 -15.47 22.64
N MET A 263 15.37 -15.20 23.86
CA MET A 263 16.74 -14.70 24.10
C MET A 263 17.81 -15.75 23.81
N THR A 264 17.50 -17.04 23.95
CA THR A 264 18.40 -18.13 23.56
C THR A 264 18.57 -18.19 22.04
N LEU A 265 17.50 -17.93 21.27
CA LEU A 265 17.55 -17.82 19.81
C LEU A 265 18.31 -16.56 19.34
N LEU A 266 18.34 -15.50 20.15
CA LEU A 266 19.08 -14.26 19.88
C LEU A 266 20.57 -14.35 20.23
N LYS A 267 21.02 -15.41 20.92
CA LYS A 267 22.46 -15.60 21.15
C LYS A 267 23.13 -15.75 19.78
N PRO A 268 24.11 -14.88 19.45
CA PRO A 268 24.77 -14.96 18.16
C PRO A 268 25.40 -16.33 18.01
N VAL A 269 25.23 -16.94 16.83
CA VAL A 269 25.99 -18.10 16.37
C VAL A 269 27.45 -17.65 16.24
N LYS A 270 28.14 -17.53 17.37
CA LYS A 270 29.58 -17.35 17.43
C LYS A 270 30.21 -18.72 17.15
N SER A 271 31.17 -18.71 16.24
CA SER A 271 32.05 -19.80 15.80
C SER A 271 31.39 -20.98 15.06
N ALA A 272 31.03 -20.76 13.79
CA ALA A 272 31.32 -21.75 12.77
C ALA A 272 32.40 -21.14 11.85
N GLU A 273 33.67 -21.46 12.13
CA GLU A 273 34.75 -21.20 11.18
C GLU A 273 34.41 -21.88 9.84
N PRO A 274 34.65 -21.22 8.70
CA PRO A 274 34.44 -21.86 7.40
C PRO A 274 35.48 -22.97 7.23
N LYS A 275 35.08 -24.22 7.48
CA LYS A 275 35.87 -25.39 7.06
C LYS A 275 36.13 -25.27 5.55
N ALA A 276 37.41 -25.24 5.19
CA ALA A 276 37.87 -25.19 3.82
C ALA A 276 37.21 -26.29 2.98
N LEU A 277 36.62 -25.88 1.85
CA LEU A 277 36.10 -26.80 0.84
C LEU A 277 37.26 -27.65 0.28
N PRO A 278 37.14 -28.99 0.22
CA PRO A 278 38.15 -29.82 -0.42
C PRO A 278 38.20 -29.53 -1.92
N LYS A 279 39.41 -29.35 -2.44
CA LYS A 279 39.70 -29.27 -3.87
C LYS A 279 39.32 -30.61 -4.52
N SER A 280 38.22 -30.67 -5.26
CA SER A 280 37.93 -31.81 -6.13
C SER A 280 38.63 -31.62 -7.49
N SER A 281 39.74 -32.31 -7.66
CA SER A 281 40.29 -32.67 -8.98
C SER A 281 39.48 -33.81 -9.60
N ALA A 282 39.64 -33.95 -10.92
CA ALA A 282 39.24 -35.07 -11.78
C ALA A 282 37.78 -35.11 -12.27
N GLN A 283 37.62 -34.71 -13.54
CA GLN A 283 36.55 -35.16 -14.42
C GLN A 283 36.71 -36.66 -14.73
N PRO A 284 35.61 -37.43 -14.85
CA PRO A 284 35.59 -38.57 -15.75
C PRO A 284 34.56 -38.41 -16.87
N LYS A 285 35.00 -38.88 -18.04
CA LYS A 285 34.30 -38.94 -19.32
C LYS A 285 32.98 -39.71 -19.21
N VAL A 286 31.91 -39.14 -19.77
CA VAL A 286 30.62 -39.82 -20.00
C VAL A 286 30.75 -40.75 -21.20
N LYS A 287 30.62 -42.07 -20.98
CA LYS A 287 30.20 -43.04 -22.01
C LYS A 287 28.77 -43.48 -21.69
N ALA A 288 27.92 -43.41 -22.70
CA ALA A 288 26.53 -43.86 -22.66
C ALA A 288 26.43 -45.38 -22.48
N LYS A 289 25.49 -45.82 -21.64
CA LYS A 289 24.83 -47.13 -21.80
C LYS A 289 23.46 -47.12 -21.12
N ALA A 290 22.46 -47.56 -21.88
CA ALA A 290 21.10 -47.82 -21.45
C ALA A 290 21.03 -49.03 -20.51
N THR A 291 20.09 -49.02 -19.55
CA THR A 291 19.23 -50.17 -19.22
C THR A 291 18.17 -49.84 -18.15
N LYS A 292 16.93 -50.27 -18.47
CA LYS A 292 15.89 -50.91 -17.66
C LYS A 292 15.52 -50.38 -16.26
N GLY A 293 14.21 -50.26 -16.08
CA GLY A 293 13.56 -49.78 -14.87
C GLY A 293 13.52 -50.76 -13.71
N LYS A 294 13.22 -50.20 -12.54
CA LYS A 294 12.61 -50.88 -11.41
C LYS A 294 11.96 -49.83 -10.50
N SER A 295 10.64 -49.82 -10.50
CA SER A 295 9.80 -49.04 -9.58
C SER A 295 9.95 -49.58 -8.16
N LYS A 296 10.30 -48.70 -7.22
CA LYS A 296 10.29 -49.00 -5.78
C LYS A 296 9.41 -47.97 -5.10
N ALA A 297 8.26 -48.43 -4.60
CA ALA A 297 7.34 -47.63 -3.80
C ALA A 297 7.97 -47.34 -2.44
N SER A 298 8.01 -46.06 -2.05
CA SER A 298 8.36 -45.62 -0.70
C SER A 298 7.16 -44.86 -0.13
N ALA A 299 6.51 -45.47 0.86
CA ALA A 299 5.48 -44.85 1.67
C ALA A 299 6.09 -43.65 2.41
N LYS A 300 5.58 -42.45 2.12
CA LYS A 300 5.91 -41.23 2.85
C LYS A 300 4.80 -41.02 3.88
N LYS A 301 5.16 -41.12 5.15
CA LYS A 301 4.32 -40.80 6.29
C LYS A 301 4.21 -39.26 6.35
N GLU A 302 3.03 -38.72 6.09
CA GLU A 302 2.69 -37.31 6.31
C GLU A 302 2.27 -37.16 7.77
N ASP A 303 3.08 -36.43 8.55
CA ASP A 303 2.69 -35.94 9.87
C ASP A 303 2.03 -34.58 9.68
N ASP A 304 0.69 -34.56 9.66
CA ASP A 304 -0.12 -33.34 9.64
C ASP A 304 -0.13 -32.72 11.04
N HIS A 305 0.67 -31.67 11.23
CA HIS A 305 0.46 -30.72 12.32
C HIS A 305 -0.53 -29.65 11.85
N GLU A 306 -1.82 -29.91 12.06
CA GLU A 306 -2.86 -28.88 11.95
C GLU A 306 -2.66 -27.81 13.02
N VAL A 307 -2.39 -26.58 12.58
CA VAL A 307 -2.51 -25.38 13.42
C VAL A 307 -3.90 -24.80 13.17
N PRO A 308 -4.79 -24.70 14.18
CA PRO A 308 -6.12 -24.16 13.98
C PRO A 308 -6.03 -22.65 13.69
N VAL A 309 -6.26 -22.28 12.42
CA VAL A 309 -6.40 -20.87 12.00
C VAL A 309 -7.88 -20.53 11.94
N GLN A 310 -8.45 -20.09 13.07
CA GLN A 310 -9.83 -19.60 13.11
C GLN A 310 -9.90 -18.21 12.45
N LEU A 311 -10.71 -18.08 11.41
CA LEU A 311 -10.90 -16.85 10.64
C LEU A 311 -12.29 -16.28 10.96
N LEU A 312 -12.35 -15.02 11.39
CA LEU A 312 -13.62 -14.29 11.59
C LEU A 312 -14.23 -13.86 10.26
N LEU A 313 -15.55 -14.04 10.14
CA LEU A 313 -16.40 -13.33 9.19
C LEU A 313 -17.01 -12.12 9.90
N ALA A 314 -16.85 -10.92 9.34
CA ALA A 314 -17.55 -9.74 9.81
C ALA A 314 -18.90 -9.66 9.09
N THR A 315 -19.97 -10.09 9.76
CA THR A 315 -21.36 -9.89 9.31
C THR A 315 -22.07 -8.99 10.32
N ASP A 316 -22.43 -7.78 9.92
CA ASP A 316 -23.41 -6.97 10.65
C ASP A 316 -24.81 -7.50 10.28
N LEU A 317 -25.17 -8.64 10.86
CA LEU A 317 -26.50 -9.23 10.70
C LEU A 317 -27.46 -8.49 11.63
N ARG A 318 -28.37 -7.72 11.01
CA ARG A 318 -29.55 -7.16 11.68
C ARG A 318 -30.80 -7.88 11.17
N GLN A 319 -31.30 -8.82 11.95
CA GLN A 319 -32.69 -9.27 11.84
C GLN A 319 -33.49 -8.59 12.95
N ASN A 320 -34.61 -7.95 12.58
CA ASN A 320 -35.55 -7.34 13.53
C ASN A 320 -34.93 -6.30 14.50
N GLY A 321 -33.93 -5.54 14.05
CA GLY A 321 -33.26 -4.52 14.88
C GLY A 321 -32.26 -5.06 15.90
N ARG A 322 -32.00 -6.37 15.94
CA ARG A 322 -31.02 -6.98 16.86
C ARG A 322 -29.66 -7.06 16.20
N ARG A 323 -28.62 -6.63 16.91
CA ARG A 323 -27.23 -6.63 16.43
C ARG A 323 -26.54 -7.91 16.89
N LEU A 324 -26.24 -8.81 15.96
CA LEU A 324 -25.35 -9.94 16.26
C LEU A 324 -23.92 -9.40 16.48
N VAL A 325 -23.36 -9.62 17.66
CA VAL A 325 -21.96 -9.32 17.96
C VAL A 325 -21.22 -10.63 18.12
N LEU A 326 -20.57 -11.11 17.05
CA LEU A 326 -19.61 -12.21 17.15
C LEU A 326 -18.37 -11.70 17.90
N GLN A 327 -18.25 -12.05 19.18
CA GLN A 327 -17.11 -11.66 20.01
C GLN A 327 -15.88 -12.50 19.67
N HIS A 328 -15.07 -12.07 18.70
CA HIS A 328 -13.65 -12.43 18.64
C HIS A 328 -12.81 -11.25 18.10
N ARG A 329 -11.59 -11.08 18.64
CA ARG A 329 -10.76 -9.87 18.44
C ARG A 329 -10.28 -9.72 16.99
N PRO A 330 -10.16 -8.48 16.47
CA PRO A 330 -9.72 -8.22 15.10
C PRO A 330 -8.18 -8.36 14.98
N LEU A 331 -7.72 -9.45 14.38
CA LEU A 331 -6.30 -9.67 14.00
C LEU A 331 -6.06 -9.55 12.48
N GLN A 332 -7.09 -9.27 11.68
CA GLN A 332 -7.05 -9.52 10.22
C GLN A 332 -6.45 -8.40 9.36
N VAL A 333 -6.65 -7.13 9.70
CA VAL A 333 -6.29 -6.01 8.78
C VAL A 333 -4.78 -5.90 8.56
N PRO A 334 -3.90 -5.91 9.60
CA PRO A 334 -2.47 -5.77 9.39
C PRO A 334 -1.82 -6.99 8.71
N PHE A 335 -2.39 -8.18 8.93
CA PHE A 335 -1.89 -9.43 8.32
C PHE A 335 -2.21 -9.49 6.82
N LEU A 336 -3.45 -9.18 6.45
CA LEU A 336 -3.85 -9.10 5.05
C LEU A 336 -3.11 -7.97 4.34
N GLU A 337 -2.98 -6.78 4.93
CA GLU A 337 -2.16 -5.70 4.35
C GLU A 337 -0.69 -6.12 4.16
N GLY A 338 -0.10 -6.86 5.11
CA GLY A 338 1.25 -7.41 4.97
C GLY A 338 1.39 -8.42 3.82
N LEU A 339 0.36 -9.21 3.56
CA LEU A 339 0.30 -10.13 2.41
C LEU A 339 0.08 -9.40 1.08
N TYR A 340 -0.72 -8.32 1.06
CA TYR A 340 -1.03 -7.57 -0.16
C TYR A 340 0.02 -6.51 -0.53
N SER A 341 0.67 -5.89 0.46
CA SER A 341 1.56 -4.71 0.30
C SER A 341 2.99 -5.05 -0.15
N LYS A 342 3.42 -6.31 -0.01
CA LYS A 342 4.74 -6.73 -0.48
C LYS A 342 4.82 -6.63 -2.00
N LYS A 343 5.24 -5.46 -2.51
CA LYS A 343 5.70 -5.14 -3.87
C LYS A 343 6.91 -6.01 -4.24
N THR A 344 6.69 -7.31 -4.32
CA THR A 344 7.74 -8.28 -4.56
C THR A 344 7.68 -8.64 -6.03
N LYS A 345 8.24 -7.76 -6.86
CA LYS A 345 8.44 -7.98 -8.30
C LYS A 345 8.93 -9.42 -8.54
N GLY A 346 8.25 -10.21 -9.37
CA GLY A 346 8.93 -11.24 -10.18
C GLY A 346 8.54 -12.72 -10.10
N ASN A 347 8.05 -13.32 -9.00
CA ASN A 347 7.87 -14.80 -8.99
C ASN A 347 6.42 -15.26 -8.77
N ALA A 348 5.93 -16.11 -9.67
CA ALA A 348 4.60 -16.73 -9.65
C ALA A 348 4.31 -17.54 -8.36
N LYS A 349 5.34 -17.94 -7.60
CA LYS A 349 5.19 -18.66 -6.32
C LYS A 349 4.79 -17.76 -5.13
N LYS A 350 4.73 -16.44 -5.29
CA LYS A 350 4.58 -15.51 -4.15
C LYS A 350 3.17 -15.44 -3.55
N ASN A 351 2.15 -15.93 -4.25
CA ASN A 351 0.77 -15.90 -3.75
C ASN A 351 0.34 -17.16 -2.98
N ALA A 352 1.20 -18.19 -2.87
CA ALA A 352 0.81 -19.46 -2.25
C ALA A 352 0.19 -19.31 -0.84
N PRO A 353 0.79 -18.54 0.11
CA PRO A 353 0.19 -18.38 1.43
C PRO A 353 -1.19 -17.71 1.41
N LEU A 354 -1.42 -16.78 0.48
CA LEU A 354 -2.72 -16.14 0.30
C LEU A 354 -3.74 -17.15 -0.24
N ILE A 355 -3.36 -17.95 -1.23
CA ILE A 355 -4.23 -18.99 -1.81
C ILE A 355 -4.56 -20.06 -0.77
N ASP A 356 -3.60 -20.47 0.07
CA ASP A 356 -3.84 -21.44 1.15
C ASP A 356 -4.81 -20.87 2.20
N LEU A 357 -4.66 -19.60 2.56
CA LEU A 357 -5.59 -18.91 3.47
C LEU A 357 -7.01 -18.85 2.87
N ILE A 358 -7.12 -18.53 1.58
CA ILE A 358 -8.39 -18.49 0.87
C ILE A 358 -9.02 -19.89 0.79
N ALA A 359 -8.21 -20.93 0.56
CA ALA A 359 -8.69 -22.31 0.57
C ALA A 359 -9.26 -22.69 1.93
N HIS A 360 -8.62 -22.27 3.03
CA HIS A 360 -9.13 -22.49 4.38
C HIS A 360 -10.44 -21.74 4.64
N LEU A 361 -10.53 -20.47 4.22
CA LEU A 361 -11.77 -19.70 4.28
C LEU A 361 -12.89 -20.39 3.47
N ALA A 362 -12.59 -20.91 2.29
CA ALA A 362 -13.55 -21.60 1.44
C ALA A 362 -14.12 -22.84 2.14
N LYS A 363 -13.27 -23.62 2.81
CA LYS A 363 -13.70 -24.77 3.63
C LYS A 363 -14.64 -24.33 4.75
N GLN A 364 -14.28 -23.28 5.49
CA GLN A 364 -15.13 -22.73 6.56
C GLN A 364 -16.49 -22.24 6.04
N LEU A 365 -16.51 -21.56 4.88
CA LEU A 365 -17.76 -21.11 4.25
C LEU A 365 -18.64 -22.28 3.81
N ARG A 366 -18.03 -23.34 3.27
CA ARG A 366 -18.75 -24.57 2.90
C ARG A 366 -19.35 -25.24 4.14
N ASP A 367 -18.56 -25.37 5.20
CA ASP A 367 -19.01 -26.02 6.42
C ASP A 367 -20.14 -25.19 7.07
N ALA A 368 -20.03 -23.86 7.09
CA ALA A 368 -21.09 -22.96 7.55
C ALA A 368 -22.35 -22.98 6.66
N PHE A 369 -22.22 -23.35 5.38
CA PHE A 369 -23.37 -23.51 4.47
C PHE A 369 -24.14 -24.81 4.73
N TYR A 370 -23.43 -25.94 4.88
CA TYR A 370 -24.06 -27.25 5.03
C TYR A 370 -24.40 -27.61 6.48
N ASN A 371 -23.52 -27.27 7.42
CA ASN A 371 -23.65 -27.65 8.83
C ASN A 371 -24.16 -26.50 9.70
N GLY A 372 -24.08 -25.26 9.20
CA GLY A 372 -24.36 -24.07 9.99
C GLY A 372 -23.30 -23.79 11.05
N MET A 373 -23.55 -22.77 11.87
CA MET A 373 -22.72 -22.40 13.01
C MET A 373 -23.62 -22.26 14.23
N GLU A 374 -23.27 -22.95 15.32
CA GLU A 374 -23.97 -22.81 16.59
C GLU A 374 -23.58 -21.50 17.28
N VAL A 375 -24.58 -20.67 17.59
CA VAL A 375 -24.41 -19.40 18.27
C VAL A 375 -25.46 -19.26 19.37
N THR A 376 -25.08 -18.63 20.49
CA THR A 376 -26.03 -18.35 21.57
C THR A 376 -26.63 -16.97 21.38
N ILE A 377 -27.94 -16.89 21.14
CA ILE A 377 -28.70 -15.64 20.99
C ILE A 377 -29.74 -15.61 22.11
N ASP A 378 -29.71 -14.56 22.93
CA ASP A 378 -30.63 -14.39 24.06
C ASP A 378 -30.67 -15.61 25.02
N GLY A 379 -29.52 -16.24 25.23
CA GLY A 379 -29.38 -17.42 26.11
C GLY A 379 -29.83 -18.74 25.50
N LYS A 380 -30.27 -18.75 24.24
CA LYS A 380 -30.67 -19.96 23.50
C LYS A 380 -29.62 -20.32 22.46
N LEU A 381 -29.29 -21.61 22.37
CA LEU A 381 -28.41 -22.13 21.31
C LEU A 381 -29.21 -22.22 20.01
N GLU A 382 -28.79 -21.47 18.99
CA GLU A 382 -29.38 -21.47 17.66
C GLU A 382 -28.31 -21.78 16.60
N THR A 383 -28.72 -22.46 15.52
CA THR A 383 -27.84 -22.78 14.39
C THR A 383 -28.09 -21.79 13.25
N ILE A 384 -27.08 -21.00 12.89
CA ILE A 384 -27.14 -20.07 11.76
C ILE A 384 -26.42 -20.66 10.56
N PHE A 385 -27.11 -20.72 9.43
CA PHE A 385 -26.52 -21.10 8.14
C PHE A 385 -26.04 -19.87 7.39
N LEU A 386 -24.85 -19.93 6.80
CA LEU A 386 -24.29 -18.84 6.01
C LEU A 386 -24.33 -19.18 4.52
N VAL A 387 -24.95 -18.29 3.73
CA VAL A 387 -25.00 -18.40 2.27
C VAL A 387 -24.11 -17.33 1.64
N PRO A 388 -22.94 -17.70 1.07
CA PRO A 388 -22.07 -16.74 0.40
C PRO A 388 -22.70 -16.32 -0.95
N LEU A 389 -23.11 -15.05 -1.04
CA LEU A 389 -23.75 -14.50 -2.26
C LEU A 389 -22.75 -13.94 -3.27
N GLY A 390 -21.56 -13.55 -2.82
CA GLY A 390 -20.53 -12.96 -3.68
C GLY A 390 -19.31 -12.49 -2.90
N CYS A 391 -18.19 -12.37 -3.61
CA CYS A 391 -16.95 -11.77 -3.15
C CYS A 391 -16.77 -10.41 -3.82
N LYS A 392 -16.73 -9.35 -3.02
CA LYS A 392 -16.53 -7.97 -3.47
C LYS A 392 -15.21 -7.44 -2.90
N GLY A 393 -14.50 -6.65 -3.68
CA GLY A 393 -13.28 -5.97 -3.24
C GLY A 393 -12.56 -5.27 -4.37
N ASP A 394 -11.38 -4.74 -4.08
CA ASP A 394 -10.51 -4.10 -5.05
C ASP A 394 -10.19 -5.06 -6.20
N TRP A 395 -10.23 -4.55 -7.43
CA TRP A 395 -10.01 -5.38 -8.62
C TRP A 395 -8.68 -6.16 -8.58
N PRO A 396 -7.53 -5.58 -8.17
CA PRO A 396 -6.29 -6.34 -8.06
C PRO A 396 -6.32 -7.42 -6.99
N ALA A 397 -7.10 -7.24 -5.93
CA ALA A 397 -7.30 -8.27 -4.90
C ALA A 397 -8.18 -9.39 -5.46
N LEU A 398 -9.31 -9.05 -6.09
CA LEU A 398 -10.19 -10.02 -6.76
C LEU A 398 -9.45 -10.82 -7.83
N ALA A 399 -8.60 -10.17 -8.63
CA ALA A 399 -7.79 -10.86 -9.64
C ALA A 399 -6.83 -11.90 -9.03
N LYS A 400 -6.28 -11.63 -7.84
CA LYS A 400 -5.42 -12.59 -7.13
C LYS A 400 -6.23 -13.70 -6.48
N VAL A 401 -7.30 -13.34 -5.75
CA VAL A 401 -8.16 -14.27 -5.00
C VAL A 401 -8.89 -15.22 -5.95
N GLY A 402 -9.48 -14.67 -6.99
CA GLY A 402 -10.19 -15.40 -8.03
C GLY A 402 -9.28 -15.92 -9.14
N THR A 403 -7.96 -15.80 -8.99
CA THR A 403 -6.97 -16.23 -10.01
C THR A 403 -7.37 -15.80 -11.44
N LEU A 404 -7.92 -14.59 -11.57
CA LEU A 404 -8.53 -14.11 -12.80
C LEU A 404 -7.43 -13.83 -13.83
N GLN A 405 -7.53 -14.46 -14.98
CA GLN A 405 -6.66 -14.23 -16.13
C GLN A 405 -7.02 -12.95 -16.88
N ARG A 406 -8.28 -12.51 -16.75
CA ARG A 406 -8.84 -11.31 -17.38
C ARG A 406 -9.13 -10.26 -16.32
N HIS A 407 -8.53 -9.08 -16.45
CA HIS A 407 -8.75 -7.98 -15.52
C HIS A 407 -8.21 -6.66 -16.07
N PHE A 408 -8.79 -5.53 -15.64
CA PHE A 408 -8.46 -4.18 -16.14
C PHE A 408 -6.97 -3.82 -16.03
N GLY A 409 -6.28 -4.35 -15.02
CA GLY A 409 -4.84 -4.14 -14.84
C GLY A 409 -3.94 -4.76 -15.94
N ARG A 410 -4.47 -5.65 -16.78
CA ARG A 410 -3.78 -6.09 -18.00
C ARG A 410 -4.12 -5.08 -19.08
N GLN A 411 -3.27 -4.06 -19.22
CA GLN A 411 -3.23 -3.30 -20.47
C GLN A 411 -3.05 -4.30 -21.60
N SER A 412 -3.78 -4.14 -22.71
CA SER A 412 -3.76 -4.97 -23.91
C SER A 412 -2.32 -5.27 -24.30
N ALA A 413 -1.79 -6.36 -23.76
CA ALA A 413 -0.40 -6.71 -23.96
C ALA A 413 -0.27 -7.15 -25.41
N LYS A 414 0.89 -6.87 -26.02
CA LYS A 414 1.19 -7.30 -27.40
C LYS A 414 1.03 -8.82 -27.63
N ASP A 415 0.94 -9.60 -26.55
CA ASP A 415 0.97 -11.07 -26.55
C ASP A 415 -0.43 -11.74 -26.51
N GLY A 416 -1.51 -11.02 -26.81
CA GLY A 416 -2.82 -11.62 -27.10
C GLY A 416 -3.97 -11.09 -26.25
N ALA A 417 -5.17 -11.18 -26.83
CA ALA A 417 -6.42 -10.62 -26.36
C ALA A 417 -7.01 -11.43 -25.19
N ALA A 418 -6.28 -11.51 -24.07
CA ALA A 418 -6.76 -12.19 -22.86
C ALA A 418 -8.06 -11.56 -22.33
N GLY A 419 -8.33 -10.29 -22.68
CA GLY A 419 -9.50 -9.54 -22.26
C GLY A 419 -9.27 -8.73 -20.98
N ILE A 420 -10.00 -7.62 -20.88
CA ILE A 420 -9.88 -6.64 -19.78
C ILE A 420 -10.93 -6.85 -18.68
N CYS A 421 -11.95 -7.68 -18.93
CA CYS A 421 -13.03 -7.95 -17.99
C CYS A 421 -13.18 -9.45 -17.73
N HIS A 422 -13.43 -9.84 -16.48
CA HIS A 422 -13.71 -11.24 -16.15
C HIS A 422 -15.16 -11.64 -16.43
N LEU A 423 -16.08 -10.66 -16.50
CA LEU A 423 -17.52 -10.87 -16.70
C LEU A 423 -17.99 -10.78 -18.15
N CYS A 424 -17.17 -10.25 -19.07
CA CYS A 424 -17.52 -10.12 -20.48
C CYS A 424 -16.30 -10.37 -21.38
N ARG A 425 -16.52 -10.34 -22.69
CA ARG A 425 -15.50 -10.57 -23.73
C ARG A 425 -14.75 -9.31 -24.15
N ALA A 426 -14.84 -8.22 -23.40
CA ALA A 426 -14.16 -6.97 -23.71
C ALA A 426 -12.65 -7.17 -23.93
N ASP A 427 -12.15 -6.65 -25.06
CA ASP A 427 -10.76 -6.75 -25.50
C ASP A 427 -10.28 -8.19 -25.75
N GLN A 428 -11.22 -9.10 -26.07
CA GLN A 428 -10.92 -10.41 -26.66
C GLN A 428 -11.00 -10.35 -28.19
N ASP A 429 -10.52 -11.40 -28.87
CA ASP A 429 -10.66 -11.53 -30.31
C ASP A 429 -12.15 -11.48 -30.71
N GLY A 430 -12.47 -10.60 -31.67
CA GLY A 430 -13.84 -10.29 -32.08
C GLY A 430 -14.52 -9.15 -31.31
N PHE A 431 -13.96 -8.70 -30.18
CA PHE A 431 -14.57 -7.70 -29.29
C PHE A 431 -13.60 -6.56 -28.94
N LYS A 432 -12.88 -6.06 -29.96
CA LYS A 432 -11.96 -4.92 -29.82
C LYS A 432 -12.69 -3.59 -29.62
N ASN A 433 -13.93 -3.49 -30.11
CA ASN A 433 -14.78 -2.31 -29.96
C ASN A 433 -15.53 -2.30 -28.62
N TRP A 434 -14.86 -2.69 -27.53
CA TRP A 434 -15.48 -2.75 -26.20
C TRP A 434 -15.85 -1.38 -25.63
N HIS A 435 -15.36 -0.30 -26.25
CA HIS A 435 -15.71 1.08 -25.94
C HIS A 435 -17.07 1.50 -26.53
N ASP A 436 -17.62 0.75 -27.49
CA ASP A 436 -18.99 0.94 -27.96
C ASP A 436 -19.98 0.45 -26.89
N VAL A 437 -20.75 1.39 -26.33
CA VAL A 437 -21.75 1.13 -25.29
C VAL A 437 -23.16 0.87 -25.86
N SER A 438 -23.28 0.64 -27.16
CA SER A 438 -24.53 0.19 -27.77
C SER A 438 -25.03 -1.09 -27.12
N PHE A 439 -26.35 -1.20 -26.95
CA PHE A 439 -26.96 -2.37 -26.31
C PHE A 439 -26.58 -3.68 -27.02
N SER A 440 -26.61 -3.68 -28.36
CA SER A 440 -26.24 -4.83 -29.19
C SER A 440 -24.79 -5.28 -28.93
N ASN A 441 -23.85 -4.33 -28.84
CA ASN A 441 -22.44 -4.67 -28.57
C ASN A 441 -22.28 -5.20 -27.13
N ILE A 442 -22.87 -4.52 -26.13
CA ILE A 442 -22.82 -4.97 -24.73
C ILE A 442 -23.41 -6.37 -24.59
N GLU A 443 -24.57 -6.63 -25.17
CA GLU A 443 -25.21 -7.94 -25.14
C GLU A 443 -24.31 -8.99 -25.79
N SER A 444 -23.77 -8.72 -26.98
CA SER A 444 -22.86 -9.64 -27.67
C SER A 444 -21.61 -9.99 -26.84
N MET A 445 -21.05 -9.03 -26.10
CA MET A 445 -19.90 -9.24 -25.21
C MET A 445 -20.23 -10.11 -23.99
N HIS A 446 -21.50 -10.24 -23.61
CA HIS A 446 -21.95 -11.04 -22.47
C HIS A 446 -22.47 -12.43 -22.87
N ARG A 447 -22.56 -12.73 -24.17
CA ARG A 447 -22.91 -14.08 -24.65
C ARG A 447 -21.70 -15.01 -24.57
N ASP A 448 -21.95 -16.23 -24.09
CA ASP A 448 -21.00 -17.34 -24.05
C ASP A 448 -19.62 -16.95 -23.47
N VAL A 449 -19.63 -16.18 -22.39
CA VAL A 449 -18.41 -15.70 -21.74
C VAL A 449 -17.66 -16.89 -21.13
N PRO A 450 -16.45 -17.21 -21.60
CA PRO A 450 -15.70 -18.33 -21.03
C PRO A 450 -15.30 -18.01 -19.59
N LEU A 451 -15.04 -19.02 -18.75
CA LEU A 451 -14.57 -18.77 -17.38
C LEU A 451 -13.28 -17.93 -17.39
N PRO A 452 -13.08 -16.98 -16.45
CA PRO A 452 -11.92 -16.10 -16.44
C PRO A 452 -10.66 -16.75 -15.85
N TRP A 453 -10.61 -18.07 -15.72
CA TRP A 453 -9.50 -18.84 -15.19
C TRP A 453 -9.39 -20.20 -15.90
N THR A 454 -8.18 -20.77 -15.92
CA THR A 454 -7.97 -22.15 -16.40
C THR A 454 -8.24 -23.19 -15.31
N ARG A 455 -8.09 -22.81 -14.04
CA ARG A 455 -8.31 -23.66 -12.87
C ARG A 455 -9.22 -22.95 -11.89
N ASP A 456 -10.20 -23.67 -11.35
CA ASP A 456 -11.11 -23.11 -10.36
C ASP A 456 -10.35 -22.47 -9.18
N PRO A 457 -10.70 -21.22 -8.81
CA PRO A 457 -10.10 -20.54 -7.68
C PRO A 457 -10.37 -21.29 -6.39
N ALA A 458 -9.41 -21.26 -5.46
CA ALA A 458 -9.55 -21.94 -4.16
C ALA A 458 -10.80 -21.49 -3.39
N LEU A 459 -11.25 -20.25 -3.58
CA LEU A 459 -12.48 -19.76 -2.96
C LEU A 459 -13.73 -20.49 -3.48
N LEU A 460 -13.76 -20.82 -4.78
CA LEU A 460 -14.91 -21.44 -5.43
C LEU A 460 -14.89 -22.97 -5.33
N SER A 461 -13.74 -23.59 -5.01
CA SER A 461 -13.66 -25.06 -4.95
C SER A 461 -14.50 -25.69 -3.82
N ALA A 462 -14.84 -24.91 -2.79
CA ALA A 462 -15.62 -25.38 -1.66
C ALA A 462 -17.04 -24.79 -1.61
N VAL A 463 -17.28 -23.64 -2.23
CA VAL A 463 -18.57 -22.95 -2.19
C VAL A 463 -19.54 -23.61 -3.19
N PRO A 464 -20.74 -24.05 -2.76
CA PRO A 464 -21.69 -24.74 -3.63
C PRO A 464 -22.39 -23.75 -4.58
N LEU A 465 -21.72 -23.45 -5.71
CA LEU A 465 -22.21 -22.57 -6.75
C LEU A 465 -22.26 -23.31 -8.10
N PRO A 466 -23.36 -23.20 -8.86
CA PRO A 466 -23.40 -23.69 -10.23
C PRO A 466 -22.36 -22.97 -11.10
N ASP A 467 -21.79 -23.67 -12.08
CA ASP A 467 -20.72 -23.15 -12.94
C ASP A 467 -21.10 -21.84 -13.65
N ALA A 468 -22.36 -21.69 -14.05
CA ALA A 468 -22.88 -20.48 -14.66
C ALA A 468 -22.74 -19.22 -13.78
N TYR A 469 -22.73 -19.38 -12.46
CA TYR A 469 -22.65 -18.26 -11.52
C TYR A 469 -21.24 -18.02 -10.98
N LYS A 470 -20.31 -18.96 -11.17
CA LYS A 470 -18.95 -18.90 -10.60
C LYS A 470 -18.22 -17.60 -10.97
N ALA A 471 -18.24 -17.20 -12.24
CA ALA A 471 -17.59 -15.94 -12.67
C ALA A 471 -18.27 -14.72 -12.02
N SER A 472 -19.59 -14.73 -11.94
CA SER A 472 -20.40 -13.66 -11.34
C SER A 472 -20.27 -13.56 -9.82
N PHE A 473 -19.71 -14.58 -9.16
CA PHE A 473 -19.45 -14.55 -7.72
C PHE A 473 -18.45 -13.45 -7.36
N PHE A 474 -17.48 -13.17 -8.22
CA PHE A 474 -16.55 -12.05 -8.06
C PHE A 474 -17.21 -10.76 -8.55
N LYS A 475 -17.85 -10.03 -7.63
CA LYS A 475 -18.58 -8.80 -7.93
C LYS A 475 -17.61 -7.62 -8.03
N SER A 476 -17.75 -6.83 -9.09
CA SER A 476 -17.05 -5.55 -9.22
C SER A 476 -17.47 -4.60 -8.11
N ASP A 477 -16.50 -3.93 -7.49
CA ASP A 477 -16.80 -2.87 -6.55
C ASP A 477 -16.92 -1.53 -7.27
N LEU A 478 -18.16 -1.06 -7.46
CA LEU A 478 -18.46 0.19 -8.14
C LEU A 478 -17.69 1.37 -7.53
N PHE A 479 -17.54 1.44 -6.20
CA PHE A 479 -16.80 2.53 -5.56
C PHE A 479 -15.31 2.48 -5.90
N HIS A 480 -14.71 1.28 -5.90
CA HIS A 480 -13.32 1.14 -6.29
C HIS A 480 -13.11 1.37 -7.79
N THR A 481 -14.04 0.93 -8.64
CA THR A 481 -14.01 1.20 -10.08
C THR A 481 -14.12 2.70 -10.37
N LEU A 482 -15.03 3.41 -9.72
CA LEU A 482 -15.17 4.86 -9.85
C LEU A 482 -13.95 5.59 -9.31
N HIS A 483 -13.46 5.21 -8.12
CA HIS A 483 -12.32 5.85 -7.48
C HIS A 483 -11.03 5.68 -8.29
N LYS A 484 -10.73 4.47 -8.77
CA LYS A 484 -9.51 4.19 -9.55
C LYS A 484 -9.61 4.54 -11.03
N GLY A 485 -10.81 4.54 -11.60
CA GLY A 485 -11.04 4.91 -13.00
C GLY A 485 -11.31 6.40 -13.14
N LEU A 486 -12.56 6.79 -12.92
CA LEU A 486 -13.05 8.15 -13.22
C LEU A 486 -12.44 9.21 -12.30
N MET A 487 -12.49 9.01 -10.98
CA MET A 487 -12.05 10.01 -10.01
C MET A 487 -10.54 10.19 -10.01
N MET A 488 -9.76 9.11 -10.15
CA MET A 488 -8.31 9.22 -10.27
C MET A 488 -7.92 10.01 -11.53
N THR A 489 -8.59 9.75 -12.66
CA THR A 489 -8.37 10.51 -13.90
C THR A 489 -8.74 11.98 -13.73
N TYR A 490 -9.85 12.28 -13.06
CA TYR A 490 -10.27 13.65 -12.79
C TYR A 490 -9.29 14.38 -11.86
N SER A 491 -8.86 13.74 -10.77
CA SER A 491 -7.89 14.32 -9.83
C SER A 491 -6.50 14.53 -10.45
N ASP A 492 -6.04 13.59 -11.28
CA ASP A 492 -4.77 13.70 -12.01
C ASP A 492 -4.86 14.78 -13.10
N MET A 493 -6.00 14.87 -13.79
CA MET A 493 -6.28 15.92 -14.76
C MET A 493 -6.34 17.29 -14.07
N GLU A 494 -7.03 17.42 -12.94
CA GLU A 494 -7.10 18.65 -12.16
C GLU A 494 -5.71 19.06 -11.65
N ALA A 495 -4.91 18.11 -11.14
CA ALA A 495 -3.54 18.37 -10.71
C ALA A 495 -2.65 18.83 -11.87
N LYS A 496 -2.79 18.19 -13.05
CA LYS A 496 -2.08 18.59 -14.28
C LYS A 496 -2.51 19.96 -14.76
N LEU A 497 -3.80 20.27 -14.74
CA LEU A 497 -4.35 21.58 -15.11
C LEU A 497 -3.89 22.67 -14.14
N ARG A 498 -3.94 22.43 -12.83
CA ARG A 498 -3.41 23.35 -11.81
C ARG A 498 -1.92 23.60 -12.03
N ARG A 499 -1.13 22.55 -12.30
CA ARG A 499 0.31 22.69 -12.58
C ARG A 499 0.57 23.47 -13.87
N ALA A 500 -0.19 23.21 -14.93
CA ALA A 500 -0.10 23.94 -16.19
C ALA A 500 -0.48 25.42 -16.01
N LEU A 501 -1.53 25.71 -15.24
CA LEU A 501 -1.95 27.08 -14.92
C LEU A 501 -0.89 27.85 -14.13
N ILE A 502 -0.28 27.21 -13.12
CA ILE A 502 0.84 27.79 -12.36
C ILE A 502 2.01 28.10 -13.30
N LEU A 503 2.42 27.12 -14.12
CA LEU A 503 3.51 27.32 -15.09
C LEU A 503 3.21 28.44 -16.09
N TRP A 504 1.97 28.55 -16.55
CA TRP A 504 1.53 29.64 -17.44
C TRP A 504 1.59 31.01 -16.74
N GLN A 505 1.13 31.12 -15.50
CA GLN A 505 1.23 32.35 -14.71
C GLN A 505 2.68 32.74 -14.44
N CYS A 506 3.53 31.79 -14.07
CA CYS A 506 4.97 32.02 -13.88
C CYS A 506 5.66 32.50 -15.17
N ARG A 507 5.28 31.94 -16.32
CA ARG A 507 5.79 32.37 -17.62
C ARG A 507 5.35 33.80 -17.94
N LYS A 508 4.07 34.13 -17.70
CA LYS A 508 3.53 35.47 -17.93
C LYS A 508 4.21 36.52 -17.04
N ALA A 509 4.57 36.14 -15.81
CA ALA A 509 5.30 37.00 -14.88
C ALA A 509 6.82 37.11 -15.17
N GLY A 510 7.34 36.42 -16.19
CA GLY A 510 8.77 36.41 -16.50
C GLY A 510 9.64 35.60 -15.53
N ALA A 511 9.04 34.98 -14.50
CA ALA A 511 9.72 34.22 -13.46
C ALA A 511 10.35 32.90 -13.95
N VAL A 512 9.85 32.38 -15.07
CA VAL A 512 10.30 31.10 -15.62
C VAL A 512 10.50 31.25 -17.12
N LYS A 513 11.69 30.88 -17.61
CA LYS A 513 12.02 30.88 -19.04
C LYS A 513 12.10 29.43 -19.53
N MET A 514 11.45 29.14 -20.66
CA MET A 514 11.59 27.83 -21.29
C MET A 514 12.98 27.71 -21.94
N LYS A 515 13.68 26.64 -21.63
CA LYS A 515 14.98 26.31 -22.24
C LYS A 515 14.94 24.87 -22.73
N GLY A 516 14.45 24.68 -23.95
CA GLY A 516 14.16 23.35 -24.51
C GLY A 516 12.86 22.76 -23.95
N LYS A 517 12.90 21.51 -23.47
CA LYS A 517 11.74 20.83 -22.84
C LYS A 517 11.61 21.09 -21.34
N ASP A 518 12.58 21.79 -20.75
CA ASP A 518 12.65 22.06 -19.31
C ASP A 518 12.39 23.54 -19.00
N TYR A 519 11.93 23.78 -17.77
CA TYR A 519 11.66 25.11 -17.22
C TYR A 519 12.81 25.49 -16.28
N GLU A 520 13.51 26.59 -16.57
CA GLU A 520 14.56 27.14 -15.70
C GLU A 520 13.97 28.32 -14.92
N VAL A 521 13.98 28.22 -13.58
CA VAL A 521 13.61 29.33 -12.68
C VAL A 521 14.80 30.29 -12.66
N GLN A 522 14.56 31.59 -12.84
CA GLN A 522 15.64 32.56 -12.72
C GLN A 522 16.03 32.69 -11.23
N ASP A 523 17.32 32.49 -10.93
CA ASP A 523 17.87 32.63 -9.58
C ASP A 523 17.72 34.08 -9.09
N GLY A 524 17.02 34.27 -7.96
CA GLY A 524 16.97 35.56 -7.27
C GLY A 524 15.78 35.76 -6.35
N ASP A 525 14.57 35.30 -6.73
CA ASP A 525 13.34 35.66 -6.03
C ASP A 525 12.55 34.46 -5.51
N VAL A 526 12.26 34.46 -4.21
CA VAL A 526 11.30 33.54 -3.59
C VAL A 526 9.90 34.02 -3.94
N ILE A 527 9.25 33.38 -4.91
CA ILE A 527 7.88 33.71 -5.31
C ILE A 527 6.91 32.97 -4.38
N GLU A 528 6.34 33.68 -3.41
CA GLU A 528 5.29 33.16 -2.54
C GLU A 528 3.92 33.27 -3.22
N PHE A 529 3.30 32.14 -3.55
CA PHE A 529 1.96 32.11 -4.14
C PHE A 529 0.89 32.15 -3.07
N ARG A 530 0.26 33.31 -2.87
CA ARG A 530 -0.91 33.45 -2.00
C ARG A 530 -2.20 33.26 -2.82
N ILE A 531 -2.75 32.05 -2.80
CA ILE A 531 -4.07 31.78 -3.43
C ILE A 531 -5.15 32.39 -2.52
N ARG A 532 -5.67 33.57 -2.89
CA ARG A 532 -6.89 34.11 -2.25
C ARG A 532 -8.09 33.26 -2.67
N ASN A 533 -8.87 32.81 -1.68
CA ASN A 533 -10.16 32.10 -1.83
C ASN A 533 -10.13 30.62 -2.28
N ALA A 534 -9.17 29.82 -1.82
CA ALA A 534 -9.36 28.37 -1.85
C ALA A 534 -10.29 27.94 -0.69
N ARG A 535 -11.60 27.83 -0.94
CA ARG A 535 -12.48 27.05 -0.05
C ARG A 535 -12.12 25.58 -0.22
N SER A 536 -11.76 24.91 0.89
CA SER A 536 -11.66 23.46 1.01
C SER A 536 -13.02 22.82 1.17
#